data_AF-A0A3N2PLU6-F1
#
_entry.id   AF-A0A3N2PLU6-F1
#
_cell.length_a   1.000
_cell.length_b   1.000
_cell.length_c   1.000
_cell.angle_alpha   90.00
_cell.angle_beta   90.00
_cell.angle_gamma   90.00
#
_symmetry.space_group_name_H-M   'P 1'
#
loop_
_entity.id
_entity.type
_entity.pdbx_description
1 polymer ?
#
loop_
_entity_poly.entity_id
_entity_poly.type
_entity_poly.pdbx_seq_one_letter_code
_entity_poly.pdbx_strand_id
1 'polypeptide(L)'
;KKKKKKKKNKKKKKAATSQSDPPRVPLYQLFPNKNYPVGEEAEYRDENAYRTTSEEKRHLDNLNSDFLTDYREAAEIHRQTRQWAQKFIRPGKTLAEIAEGIEDSVRALTGHPGLEEGDALQGGMGFPCGLSINHCAAHYTPNAGNKMVLQQGDVLKVDFGVHVNGRIVDSAFTMAFEPQFDNLLEAVREATNAGIKEAGIDVRVGDIGGIIQEVMESYEVEIGGQTYPVKSIRNLNGHSIERWSIHGSKSVPIVKSNDTTKMEEGDVFAIETFGSTGNGYVRDDMEVSHYAKRGDSQVPLRLESAKRLLNVINKNFGTLPFCRRYLDRLGQDKYLLGLNNLVSNGIVEAYPPLVDKKGSYTAQFEHTILIRPTVKEVISRGEDY
;
A
#
# COMPACT_ATOMS: atom_id res chain seq x y z
N LYS A 1 43.32 -8.74 -49.44
CA LYS A 1 41.83 -8.83 -49.33
C LYS A 1 41.42 -9.14 -47.89
N LYS A 2 41.19 -8.12 -47.03
CA LYS A 2 40.71 -8.30 -45.65
C LYS A 2 39.19 -8.60 -45.69
N LYS A 3 38.78 -9.81 -45.30
CA LYS A 3 37.36 -10.21 -45.18
C LYS A 3 36.69 -9.40 -44.05
N LYS A 4 35.77 -8.49 -44.41
CA LYS A 4 34.85 -7.83 -43.47
C LYS A 4 33.93 -8.90 -42.83
N LYS A 5 34.05 -9.11 -41.51
CA LYS A 5 33.06 -9.87 -40.73
C LYS A 5 31.71 -9.14 -40.79
N LYS A 6 30.69 -9.76 -41.40
CA LYS A 6 29.30 -9.28 -41.36
C LYS A 6 28.83 -9.28 -39.89
N LYS A 7 28.47 -8.11 -39.36
CA LYS A 7 27.73 -7.99 -38.10
C LYS A 7 26.41 -8.76 -38.27
N LYS A 8 26.16 -9.76 -37.42
CA LYS A 8 24.86 -10.44 -37.34
C LYS A 8 23.82 -9.39 -36.92
N ASN A 9 22.79 -9.19 -37.74
CA ASN A 9 21.61 -8.42 -37.35
C ASN A 9 21.01 -9.08 -36.10
N LYS A 10 20.98 -8.35 -34.97
CA LYS A 10 20.17 -8.74 -33.80
C LYS A 10 18.72 -8.80 -34.29
N LYS A 11 18.12 -10.00 -34.29
CA LYS A 11 16.66 -10.14 -34.46
C LYS A 11 16.00 -9.24 -33.41
N LYS A 12 15.15 -8.30 -33.83
CA LYS A 12 14.26 -7.57 -32.91
C LYS A 12 13.47 -8.63 -32.14
N LYS A 13 13.63 -8.70 -30.82
CA LYS A 13 12.74 -9.51 -29.97
C LYS A 13 11.32 -9.00 -30.22
N LYS A 14 10.37 -9.90 -30.45
CA LYS A 14 8.94 -9.53 -30.50
C LYS A 14 8.58 -8.88 -29.16
N ALA A 15 7.78 -7.82 -29.20
CA ALA A 15 7.25 -7.21 -27.98
C ALA A 15 6.46 -8.28 -27.21
N ALA A 16 6.60 -8.31 -25.89
CA ALA A 16 5.81 -9.19 -25.05
C ALA A 16 4.33 -8.78 -25.14
N THR A 17 3.45 -9.76 -25.26
CA THR A 17 1.99 -9.53 -25.37
C THR A 17 1.24 -9.94 -24.10
N SER A 18 1.93 -10.53 -23.13
CA SER A 18 1.38 -10.99 -21.85
C SER A 18 2.46 -10.93 -20.78
N GLN A 19 2.02 -10.93 -19.52
CA GLN A 19 2.91 -11.02 -18.37
C GLN A 19 3.55 -12.42 -18.25
N SER A 20 4.69 -12.52 -17.56
CA SER A 20 5.32 -13.79 -17.18
C SER A 20 4.84 -14.30 -15.82
N ASP A 21 5.20 -15.52 -15.44
CA ASP A 21 4.98 -16.07 -14.10
C ASP A 21 6.32 -16.55 -13.50
N PRO A 22 6.88 -15.87 -12.48
CA PRO A 22 6.35 -14.67 -11.81
C PRO A 22 6.34 -13.42 -12.74
N PRO A 23 5.55 -12.37 -12.41
CA PRO A 23 5.47 -11.14 -13.20
C PRO A 23 6.83 -10.43 -13.27
N ARG A 24 7.40 -10.33 -14.47
CA ARG A 24 8.74 -9.74 -14.70
C ARG A 24 8.84 -8.89 -15.97
N VAL A 25 7.77 -8.79 -16.75
CA VAL A 25 7.70 -7.91 -17.93
C VAL A 25 7.31 -6.51 -17.44
N PRO A 26 8.14 -5.47 -17.69
CA PRO A 26 7.79 -4.10 -17.36
C PRO A 26 6.48 -3.67 -18.02
N LEU A 27 5.63 -2.98 -17.27
CA LEU A 27 4.25 -2.70 -17.68
C LEU A 27 4.19 -1.84 -18.96
N TYR A 28 5.10 -0.88 -19.12
CA TYR A 28 5.21 -0.07 -20.33
C TYR A 28 5.43 -0.89 -21.61
N GLN A 29 5.92 -2.14 -21.53
CA GLN A 29 6.07 -3.02 -22.70
C GLN A 29 4.73 -3.65 -23.10
N LEU A 30 3.83 -3.88 -22.14
CA LEU A 30 2.49 -4.39 -22.35
C LEU A 30 1.54 -3.26 -22.79
N PHE A 31 1.77 -2.04 -22.31
CA PHE A 31 0.98 -0.84 -22.61
C PHE A 31 1.87 0.26 -23.25
N PRO A 32 2.34 0.08 -24.50
CA PRO A 32 3.29 1.01 -25.14
C PRO A 32 2.75 2.42 -25.35
N ASN A 33 1.43 2.60 -25.35
CA ASN A 33 0.76 3.89 -25.48
C ASN A 33 0.45 4.55 -24.11
N LYS A 34 0.91 3.96 -23.00
CA LYS A 34 0.59 4.39 -21.62
C LYS A 34 -0.91 4.48 -21.31
N ASN A 35 -1.74 3.76 -22.05
CA ASN A 35 -3.17 3.68 -21.80
C ASN A 35 -3.44 2.50 -20.87
N TYR A 36 -3.32 2.73 -19.57
CA TYR A 36 -3.53 1.72 -18.54
C TYR A 36 -5.03 1.57 -18.19
N PRO A 37 -5.47 0.41 -17.67
CA PRO A 37 -6.87 0.18 -17.31
C PRO A 37 -7.39 1.19 -16.30
N VAL A 38 -8.60 1.67 -16.54
CA VAL A 38 -9.38 2.51 -15.59
C VAL A 38 -9.76 1.65 -14.38
N GLY A 39 -9.77 2.24 -13.19
CA GLY A 39 -10.34 1.61 -12.00
C GLY A 39 -11.87 1.50 -12.07
N GLU A 40 -12.50 1.11 -10.97
CA GLU A 40 -13.96 1.15 -10.88
C GLU A 40 -14.42 2.61 -10.71
N GLU A 41 -15.13 3.15 -11.69
CA GLU A 41 -15.72 4.50 -11.60
C GLU A 41 -17.13 4.43 -11.03
N ALA A 42 -17.40 5.28 -10.03
CA ALA A 42 -18.72 5.47 -9.44
C ALA A 42 -19.13 6.94 -9.57
N GLU A 43 -20.37 7.16 -10.03
CA GLU A 43 -20.97 8.49 -10.05
C GLU A 43 -21.19 9.02 -8.64
N TYR A 44 -20.97 10.32 -8.44
CA TYR A 44 -21.42 10.98 -7.23
C TYR A 44 -22.94 11.07 -7.19
N ARG A 45 -23.49 11.14 -5.97
CA ARG A 45 -24.93 11.18 -5.72
C ARG A 45 -25.37 12.57 -5.27
N ASP A 46 -26.69 12.74 -5.17
CA ASP A 46 -27.33 13.91 -4.59
C ASP A 46 -26.90 15.23 -5.24
N GLU A 47 -26.51 16.23 -4.43
CA GLU A 47 -26.08 17.55 -4.89
C GLU A 47 -24.85 17.51 -5.81
N ASN A 48 -24.12 16.38 -5.85
CA ASN A 48 -22.95 16.19 -6.69
C ASN A 48 -23.23 15.44 -8.00
N ALA A 49 -24.46 14.98 -8.26
CA ALA A 49 -24.81 14.22 -9.47
C ALA A 49 -24.63 15.02 -10.79
N TYR A 50 -24.67 16.35 -10.74
CA TYR A 50 -24.47 17.22 -11.91
C TYR A 50 -23.06 17.12 -12.53
N ARG A 51 -22.09 16.60 -11.76
CA ARG A 51 -20.66 16.59 -12.10
C ARG A 51 -20.33 15.73 -13.30
N THR A 52 -21.04 14.61 -13.49
CA THR A 52 -20.84 13.69 -14.60
C THR A 52 -21.01 14.36 -15.96
N THR A 53 -21.99 15.27 -16.08
CA THR A 53 -22.33 15.94 -17.35
C THR A 53 -21.77 17.36 -17.47
N SER A 54 -21.28 17.95 -16.38
CA SER A 54 -20.78 19.33 -16.37
C SER A 54 -19.57 19.50 -17.30
N GLU A 55 -19.63 20.48 -18.22
CA GLU A 55 -18.52 20.80 -19.11
C GLU A 55 -17.29 21.32 -18.35
N GLU A 56 -17.50 22.16 -17.34
CA GLU A 56 -16.43 22.65 -16.47
C GLU A 56 -15.72 21.50 -15.77
N LYS A 57 -16.46 20.56 -15.18
CA LYS A 57 -15.87 19.43 -14.45
C LYS A 57 -15.16 18.46 -15.37
N ARG A 58 -15.70 18.20 -16.57
CA ARG A 58 -14.99 17.42 -17.60
C ARG A 58 -13.72 18.12 -18.07
N HIS A 59 -13.71 19.45 -18.18
CA HIS A 59 -12.50 20.18 -18.51
C HIS A 59 -11.44 20.02 -17.40
N LEU A 60 -11.83 20.23 -16.13
CA LEU A 60 -10.94 20.09 -14.98
C LEU A 60 -10.33 18.69 -14.87
N ASP A 61 -11.13 17.64 -15.05
CA ASP A 61 -10.69 16.24 -14.98
C ASP A 61 -9.69 15.88 -16.09
N ASN A 62 -9.75 16.58 -17.23
CA ASN A 62 -8.84 16.38 -18.36
C ASN A 62 -7.56 17.23 -18.29
N LEU A 63 -7.44 18.20 -17.35
CA LEU A 63 -6.29 19.11 -17.29
C LEU A 63 -4.98 18.42 -16.91
N ASN A 64 -5.03 17.27 -16.23
CA ASN A 64 -3.85 16.60 -15.69
C ASN A 64 -3.73 15.15 -16.18
N SER A 65 -3.40 14.98 -17.46
CA SER A 65 -3.26 13.66 -18.09
C SER A 65 -2.27 12.73 -17.37
N ASP A 66 -1.20 13.31 -16.81
CA ASP A 66 -0.13 12.54 -16.15
C ASP A 66 -0.61 11.98 -14.81
N PHE A 67 -1.48 12.70 -14.09
CA PHE A 67 -2.03 12.25 -12.80
C PHE A 67 -2.76 10.91 -12.93
N LEU A 68 -3.71 10.79 -13.87
CA LEU A 68 -4.45 9.54 -14.06
C LEU A 68 -3.56 8.44 -14.66
N THR A 69 -2.65 8.81 -15.55
CA THR A 69 -1.73 7.84 -16.16
C THR A 69 -0.83 7.19 -15.11
N ASP A 70 -0.20 7.98 -14.23
CA ASP A 70 0.69 7.49 -13.19
C ASP A 70 -0.06 6.61 -12.17
N TYR A 71 -1.24 7.04 -11.72
CA TYR A 71 -2.05 6.26 -10.77
C TYR A 71 -2.56 4.95 -11.38
N ARG A 72 -3.03 4.96 -12.63
CA ARG A 72 -3.48 3.73 -13.32
C ARG A 72 -2.31 2.78 -13.61
N GLU A 73 -1.12 3.30 -13.90
CA GLU A 73 0.10 2.50 -14.01
C GLU A 73 0.39 1.80 -12.68
N ALA A 74 0.51 2.55 -11.59
CA ALA A 74 0.78 2.00 -10.27
C ALA A 74 -0.27 0.98 -9.83
N ALA A 75 -1.55 1.25 -10.08
CA ALA A 75 -2.65 0.34 -9.73
C ALA A 75 -2.63 -0.96 -10.55
N GLU A 76 -2.28 -0.88 -11.84
CA GLU A 76 -2.17 -2.07 -12.68
C GLU A 76 -0.98 -2.95 -12.26
N ILE A 77 0.13 -2.34 -11.86
CA ILE A 77 1.28 -3.07 -11.29
C ILE A 77 0.88 -3.76 -9.97
N HIS A 78 0.13 -3.05 -9.12
CA HIS A 78 -0.41 -3.61 -7.86
C HIS A 78 -1.32 -4.81 -8.14
N ARG A 79 -2.30 -4.67 -9.04
CA ARG A 79 -3.19 -5.76 -9.47
C ARG A 79 -2.44 -6.98 -9.98
N GLN A 80 -1.54 -6.82 -10.95
CA GLN A 80 -0.79 -7.97 -11.49
C GLN A 80 0.10 -8.63 -10.42
N THR A 81 0.69 -7.83 -9.54
CA THR A 81 1.53 -8.35 -8.45
C THR A 81 0.71 -9.11 -7.42
N ARG A 82 -0.42 -8.57 -6.95
CA ARG A 82 -1.23 -9.21 -5.92
C ARG A 82 -1.97 -10.46 -6.42
N GLN A 83 -2.43 -10.47 -7.67
CA GLN A 83 -3.03 -11.67 -8.30
C GLN A 83 -2.03 -12.83 -8.38
N TRP A 84 -0.76 -12.51 -8.61
CA TRP A 84 0.32 -13.49 -8.50
C TRP A 84 0.62 -13.84 -7.04
N ALA A 85 0.69 -12.86 -6.14
CA ALA A 85 0.97 -13.06 -4.72
C ALA A 85 -0.06 -14.00 -4.06
N GLN A 86 -1.35 -13.84 -4.34
CA GLN A 86 -2.42 -14.71 -3.84
C GLN A 86 -2.23 -16.20 -4.24
N LYS A 87 -1.60 -16.47 -5.40
CA LYS A 87 -1.24 -17.83 -5.83
C LYS A 87 0.11 -18.27 -5.26
N PHE A 88 1.00 -17.31 -5.04
CA PHE A 88 2.36 -17.56 -4.56
C PHE A 88 2.43 -17.75 -3.04
N ILE A 89 1.52 -17.18 -2.26
CA ILE A 89 1.52 -17.29 -0.81
C ILE A 89 0.86 -18.61 -0.40
N ARG A 90 1.58 -19.40 0.42
CA ARG A 90 1.07 -20.63 1.03
C ARG A 90 1.82 -20.90 2.34
N PRO A 91 1.20 -21.60 3.31
CA PRO A 91 1.87 -22.07 4.51
C PRO A 91 3.17 -22.83 4.19
N GLY A 92 4.18 -22.68 5.05
CA GLY A 92 5.51 -23.23 4.87
C GLY A 92 6.52 -22.28 4.21
N LYS A 93 6.07 -21.16 3.61
CA LYS A 93 6.96 -20.10 3.15
C LYS A 93 7.41 -19.20 4.30
N THR A 94 8.65 -18.74 4.24
CA THR A 94 9.08 -17.65 5.13
C THR A 94 8.43 -16.34 4.70
N LEU A 95 8.17 -15.45 5.67
CA LEU A 95 7.67 -14.11 5.34
C LEU A 95 8.69 -13.31 4.52
N ALA A 96 9.99 -13.60 4.66
CA ALA A 96 11.04 -12.98 3.85
C ALA A 96 10.90 -13.35 2.36
N GLU A 97 10.71 -14.64 2.05
CA GLU A 97 10.47 -15.11 0.68
C GLU A 97 9.20 -14.49 0.07
N ILE A 98 8.16 -14.27 0.87
CA ILE A 98 6.92 -13.62 0.42
C ILE A 98 7.19 -12.14 0.10
N ALA A 99 7.80 -11.40 1.03
CA ALA A 99 8.10 -9.99 0.85
C ALA A 99 9.00 -9.76 -0.37
N GLU A 100 10.10 -10.50 -0.49
CA GLU A 100 11.03 -10.39 -1.61
C GLU A 100 10.35 -10.72 -2.95
N GLY A 101 9.50 -11.74 -2.98
CA GLY A 101 8.75 -12.12 -4.18
C GLY A 101 7.82 -11.02 -4.69
N ILE A 102 7.05 -10.39 -3.79
CA ILE A 102 6.14 -9.28 -4.09
C ILE A 102 6.94 -8.07 -4.56
N GLU A 103 7.95 -7.67 -3.80
CA GLU A 103 8.75 -6.48 -4.08
C GLU A 103 9.53 -6.59 -5.39
N ASP A 104 10.07 -7.78 -5.71
CA ASP A 104 10.74 -8.01 -6.99
C ASP A 104 9.78 -7.98 -8.16
N SER A 105 8.51 -8.35 -7.96
CA SER A 105 7.46 -8.22 -8.97
C SER A 105 7.16 -6.74 -9.22
N VAL A 106 6.95 -5.94 -8.16
CA VAL A 106 6.74 -4.49 -8.29
C VAL A 106 7.90 -3.84 -9.02
N ARG A 107 9.14 -4.04 -8.56
CA ARG A 107 10.35 -3.46 -9.19
C ARG A 107 10.53 -3.87 -10.65
N ALA A 108 10.18 -5.10 -11.00
CA ALA A 108 10.27 -5.56 -12.39
C ALA A 108 9.17 -4.94 -13.27
N LEU A 109 7.95 -4.81 -12.75
CA LEU A 109 6.81 -4.27 -13.48
C LEU A 109 6.90 -2.75 -13.65
N THR A 110 7.42 -2.02 -12.67
CA THR A 110 7.74 -0.58 -12.82
C THR A 110 8.92 -0.37 -13.76
N GLY A 111 9.79 -1.37 -13.92
CA GLY A 111 11.05 -1.25 -14.65
C GLY A 111 12.14 -0.50 -13.88
N HIS A 112 11.92 -0.26 -12.59
CA HIS A 112 12.81 0.48 -11.70
C HIS A 112 13.32 -0.43 -10.59
N PRO A 113 14.53 -1.03 -10.75
CA PRO A 113 15.10 -1.92 -9.75
C PRO A 113 15.47 -1.22 -8.44
N GLY A 114 15.55 0.11 -8.39
CA GLY A 114 15.84 0.90 -7.19
C GLY A 114 17.25 0.65 -6.64
N LEU A 115 18.23 0.38 -7.51
CA LEU A 115 19.63 0.14 -7.14
C LEU A 115 20.55 1.31 -7.51
N GLU A 116 20.13 2.14 -8.46
CA GLU A 116 20.84 3.35 -8.85
C GLU A 116 20.24 4.55 -8.11
N GLU A 117 21.08 5.54 -7.78
CA GLU A 117 20.62 6.74 -7.07
C GLU A 117 19.49 7.43 -7.85
N GLY A 118 18.36 7.68 -7.19
CA GLY A 118 17.18 8.32 -7.78
C GLY A 118 16.28 7.41 -8.63
N ASP A 119 16.68 6.17 -8.92
CA ASP A 119 15.85 5.24 -9.72
C ASP A 119 14.55 4.89 -9.00
N ALA A 120 14.64 4.57 -7.71
CA ALA A 120 13.48 4.28 -6.86
C ALA A 120 12.54 5.47 -6.68
N LEU A 121 12.94 6.70 -7.04
CA LEU A 121 12.02 7.84 -7.05
C LEU A 121 11.16 7.85 -8.31
N GLN A 122 11.62 7.34 -9.45
CA GLN A 122 10.81 7.33 -10.68
C GLN A 122 9.62 6.37 -10.58
N GLY A 123 9.82 5.21 -9.97
CA GLY A 123 8.76 4.27 -9.63
C GLY A 123 9.28 3.09 -8.82
N GLY A 124 8.39 2.38 -8.14
CA GLY A 124 8.80 1.27 -7.26
C GLY A 124 7.80 1.01 -6.14
N MET A 125 8.33 0.51 -5.02
CA MET A 125 7.58 0.28 -3.79
C MET A 125 7.17 1.63 -3.19
N GLY A 126 5.87 1.87 -3.02
CA GLY A 126 5.35 3.07 -2.35
C GLY A 126 5.67 3.09 -0.87
N PHE A 127 5.73 1.90 -0.26
CA PHE A 127 6.16 1.62 1.11
C PHE A 127 6.51 0.13 1.23
N PRO A 128 7.14 -0.34 2.32
CA PRO A 128 7.54 -1.74 2.47
C PRO A 128 6.37 -2.71 2.50
N CYS A 129 6.57 -3.94 1.98
CA CYS A 129 5.55 -4.99 2.01
C CYS A 129 5.27 -5.44 3.46
N GLY A 130 4.15 -4.96 4.01
CA GLY A 130 3.53 -5.40 5.24
C GLY A 130 3.02 -6.84 5.13
N LEU A 131 3.39 -7.67 6.11
CA LEU A 131 3.08 -9.10 6.21
C LEU A 131 2.69 -9.44 7.66
N SER A 132 1.83 -8.62 8.24
CA SER A 132 1.37 -8.76 9.63
C SER A 132 0.54 -10.03 9.78
N ILE A 133 0.80 -10.83 10.82
CA ILE A 133 0.08 -12.08 11.08
C ILE A 133 -0.70 -12.03 12.41
N ASN A 134 -1.90 -12.60 12.39
CA ASN A 134 -2.76 -12.81 13.56
C ASN A 134 -3.11 -11.49 14.29
N HIS A 135 -2.77 -11.38 15.58
CA HIS A 135 -2.98 -10.19 16.41
C HIS A 135 -2.19 -8.94 15.95
N CYS A 136 -1.15 -9.09 15.13
CA CYS A 136 -0.49 -7.95 14.51
C CYS A 136 -1.32 -7.50 13.32
N ALA A 137 -1.78 -6.24 13.34
CA ALA A 137 -2.62 -5.65 12.31
C ALA A 137 -1.78 -5.03 11.18
N ALA A 138 -0.80 -4.18 11.50
CA ALA A 138 -0.08 -3.38 10.51
C ALA A 138 1.42 -3.24 10.84
N HIS A 139 2.19 -2.72 9.86
CA HIS A 139 3.59 -2.30 9.98
C HIS A 139 4.61 -3.40 10.33
N TYR A 140 4.27 -4.67 10.15
CA TYR A 140 5.24 -5.75 10.25
C TYR A 140 5.80 -6.13 8.88
N THR A 141 7.11 -6.10 8.72
CA THR A 141 7.82 -6.77 7.62
C THR A 141 9.09 -7.41 8.19
N PRO A 142 9.53 -8.59 7.70
CA PRO A 142 10.71 -9.24 8.28
C PRO A 142 11.97 -8.39 8.10
N ASN A 143 12.76 -8.22 9.16
CA ASN A 143 14.15 -7.75 9.06
C ASN A 143 15.08 -8.88 8.59
N ALA A 144 16.30 -8.55 8.17
CA ALA A 144 17.30 -9.55 7.78
C ALA A 144 17.53 -10.61 8.87
N GLY A 145 17.59 -11.88 8.47
CA GLY A 145 17.78 -13.01 9.38
C GLY A 145 16.51 -13.50 10.08
N ASN A 146 15.37 -12.84 9.90
CA ASN A 146 14.09 -13.34 10.38
C ASN A 146 13.73 -14.67 9.68
N LYS A 147 13.30 -15.67 10.46
CA LYS A 147 12.95 -17.02 9.99
C LYS A 147 11.48 -17.35 10.22
N MET A 148 10.62 -16.35 10.38
CA MET A 148 9.19 -16.56 10.59
C MET A 148 8.61 -17.20 9.34
N VAL A 149 7.93 -18.33 9.56
CA VAL A 149 7.28 -19.13 8.52
C VAL A 149 5.78 -18.97 8.68
N LEU A 150 5.09 -18.69 7.58
CA LEU A 150 3.64 -18.64 7.51
C LEU A 150 3.05 -20.02 7.81
N GLN A 151 2.11 -20.10 8.75
CA GLN A 151 1.45 -21.33 9.18
C GLN A 151 0.04 -21.46 8.60
N GLN A 152 -0.53 -22.66 8.68
CA GLN A 152 -1.90 -22.94 8.21
C GLN A 152 -2.95 -22.09 8.95
N GLY A 153 -2.83 -21.97 10.27
CA GLY A 153 -3.76 -21.22 11.12
C GLY A 153 -3.48 -19.72 11.20
N ASP A 154 -2.61 -19.17 10.36
CA ASP A 154 -2.30 -17.74 10.36
C ASP A 154 -3.32 -16.95 9.53
N VAL A 155 -3.69 -15.77 10.04
CA VAL A 155 -4.39 -14.72 9.30
C VAL A 155 -3.36 -13.66 8.89
N LEU A 156 -2.99 -13.64 7.62
CA LEU A 156 -1.94 -12.78 7.05
C LEU A 156 -2.57 -11.58 6.34
N LYS A 157 -2.18 -10.36 6.73
CA LYS A 157 -2.50 -9.18 5.91
C LYS A 157 -1.30 -8.88 5.03
N VAL A 158 -1.56 -8.75 3.73
CA VAL A 158 -0.59 -8.43 2.70
C VAL A 158 -0.88 -7.01 2.25
N ASP A 159 0.01 -6.11 2.65
CA ASP A 159 -0.15 -4.69 2.46
C ASP A 159 1.10 -4.15 1.77
N PHE A 160 0.96 -3.59 0.57
CA PHE A 160 2.11 -3.06 -0.14
C PHE A 160 1.70 -1.94 -1.09
N GLY A 161 2.52 -0.89 -1.12
CA GLY A 161 2.32 0.24 -2.00
C GLY A 161 3.07 0.09 -3.31
N VAL A 162 2.50 0.63 -4.38
CA VAL A 162 3.21 0.89 -5.64
C VAL A 162 3.15 2.37 -5.94
N HIS A 163 4.26 2.96 -6.38
CA HIS A 163 4.22 4.34 -6.88
C HIS A 163 4.86 4.49 -8.26
N VAL A 164 4.37 5.50 -8.98
CA VAL A 164 4.98 6.06 -10.19
C VAL A 164 5.04 7.57 -10.00
N ASN A 165 6.23 8.18 -10.13
CA ASN A 165 6.46 9.62 -9.95
C ASN A 165 5.93 10.22 -8.63
N GLY A 166 5.87 9.38 -7.58
CA GLY A 166 5.35 9.73 -6.25
C GLY A 166 3.83 9.66 -6.11
N ARG A 167 3.09 9.17 -7.10
CA ARG A 167 1.67 8.84 -7.01
C ARG A 167 1.53 7.43 -6.45
N ILE A 168 1.11 7.32 -5.19
CA ILE A 168 1.14 6.06 -4.45
C ILE A 168 -0.23 5.41 -4.49
N VAL A 169 -0.28 4.16 -4.96
CA VAL A 169 -1.43 3.28 -4.77
C VAL A 169 -1.16 2.45 -3.53
N ASP A 170 -1.95 2.73 -2.52
CA ASP A 170 -2.08 1.98 -1.28
C ASP A 170 -3.26 0.99 -1.36
N SER A 171 -3.00 -0.28 -1.11
CA SER A 171 -4.02 -1.33 -1.18
C SER A 171 -3.52 -2.62 -0.55
N ALA A 172 -4.39 -3.22 0.25
CA ALA A 172 -4.11 -4.37 1.06
C ALA A 172 -5.25 -5.38 1.02
N PHE A 173 -4.91 -6.64 1.28
CA PHE A 173 -5.86 -7.74 1.39
C PHE A 173 -5.42 -8.72 2.47
N THR A 174 -6.39 -9.47 3.01
CA THR A 174 -6.11 -10.52 3.98
C THR A 174 -6.21 -11.89 3.34
N MET A 175 -5.27 -12.77 3.67
CA MET A 175 -5.31 -14.19 3.38
C MET A 175 -5.40 -14.99 4.68
N ALA A 176 -6.29 -15.96 4.69
CA ALA A 176 -6.35 -17.02 5.68
C ALA A 176 -6.48 -18.36 4.94
N PHE A 177 -6.08 -19.46 5.59
CA PHE A 177 -6.07 -20.79 4.97
C PHE A 177 -7.03 -21.76 5.62
N GLU A 178 -7.81 -21.29 6.61
CA GLU A 178 -8.80 -22.07 7.32
C GLU A 178 -10.16 -21.37 7.25
N PRO A 179 -11.26 -22.08 6.91
CA PRO A 179 -12.58 -21.49 6.73
C PRO A 179 -13.15 -20.76 7.95
N GLN A 180 -12.66 -21.06 9.16
CA GLN A 180 -13.11 -20.38 10.38
C GLN A 180 -12.85 -18.87 10.38
N PHE A 181 -11.97 -18.38 9.49
CA PHE A 181 -11.68 -16.96 9.34
C PHE A 181 -12.50 -16.28 8.23
N ASP A 182 -13.27 -17.00 7.42
CA ASP A 182 -13.94 -16.44 6.23
C ASP A 182 -14.89 -15.30 6.60
N ASN A 183 -15.69 -15.46 7.66
CA ASN A 183 -16.58 -14.40 8.14
C ASN A 183 -15.83 -13.17 8.71
N LEU A 184 -14.61 -13.35 9.24
CA LEU A 184 -13.79 -12.22 9.68
C LEU A 184 -13.30 -11.42 8.46
N LEU A 185 -12.86 -12.11 7.42
CA LEU A 185 -12.45 -11.46 6.16
C LEU A 185 -13.63 -10.78 5.47
N GLU A 186 -14.81 -11.42 5.45
CA GLU A 186 -16.05 -10.86 4.93
C GLU A 186 -16.43 -9.56 5.64
N ALA A 187 -16.47 -9.59 6.98
CA ALA A 187 -16.83 -8.41 7.78
C ALA A 187 -15.95 -7.19 7.44
N VAL A 188 -14.63 -7.41 7.35
CA VAL A 188 -13.68 -6.33 7.05
C VAL A 188 -13.80 -5.85 5.61
N ARG A 189 -13.95 -6.77 4.65
CA ARG A 189 -14.12 -6.41 3.23
C ARG A 189 -15.41 -5.61 3.01
N GLU A 190 -16.52 -6.04 3.59
CA GLU A 190 -17.79 -5.33 3.49
C GLU A 190 -17.75 -3.97 4.19
N ALA A 191 -17.08 -3.87 5.34
CA ALA A 191 -16.87 -2.59 6.01
C ALA A 191 -16.02 -1.63 5.17
N THR A 192 -14.93 -2.12 4.55
CA THR A 192 -14.11 -1.32 3.61
C THR A 192 -14.94 -0.87 2.41
N ASN A 193 -15.72 -1.77 1.79
CA ASN A 193 -16.58 -1.43 0.65
C ASN A 193 -17.69 -0.44 1.02
N ALA A 194 -18.24 -0.53 2.23
CA ALA A 194 -19.21 0.44 2.75
C ALA A 194 -18.56 1.83 2.90
N GLY A 195 -17.35 1.90 3.45
CA GLY A 195 -16.58 3.14 3.53
C GLY A 195 -16.27 3.74 2.15
N ILE A 196 -15.84 2.91 1.19
CA ILE A 196 -15.59 3.31 -0.20
C ILE A 196 -16.87 3.84 -0.83
N LYS A 197 -18.01 3.16 -0.65
CA LYS A 197 -19.30 3.55 -1.22
C LYS A 197 -19.72 4.92 -0.70
N GLU A 198 -19.57 5.17 0.60
CA GLU A 198 -19.92 6.44 1.23
C GLU A 198 -18.97 7.58 0.87
N ALA A 199 -17.68 7.30 0.69
CA ALA A 199 -16.69 8.33 0.38
C ALA A 199 -17.08 9.17 -0.85
N GLY A 200 -16.85 10.48 -0.80
CA GLY A 200 -17.18 11.36 -1.91
C GLY A 200 -17.00 12.84 -1.57
N ILE A 201 -17.06 13.70 -2.57
CA ILE A 201 -16.92 15.15 -2.38
C ILE A 201 -17.96 15.63 -1.35
N ASP A 202 -17.51 16.46 -0.42
CA ASP A 202 -18.28 17.04 0.69
C ASP A 202 -18.72 16.08 1.80
N VAL A 203 -18.40 14.79 1.71
CA VAL A 203 -18.70 13.81 2.74
C VAL A 203 -17.76 13.99 3.93
N ARG A 204 -18.32 13.96 5.15
CA ARG A 204 -17.54 14.08 6.39
C ARG A 204 -16.91 12.74 6.76
N VAL A 205 -15.63 12.76 7.10
CA VAL A 205 -14.88 11.54 7.44
C VAL A 205 -15.45 10.83 8.68
N GLY A 206 -15.99 11.57 9.67
CA GLY A 206 -16.64 10.98 10.85
C GLY A 206 -17.92 10.19 10.53
N ASP A 207 -18.65 10.60 9.49
CA ASP A 207 -19.86 9.90 9.03
C ASP A 207 -19.49 8.57 8.35
N ILE A 208 -18.42 8.58 7.52
CA ILE A 208 -17.83 7.38 6.92
C ILE A 208 -17.43 6.38 8.01
N GLY A 209 -16.76 6.85 9.08
CA GLY A 209 -16.37 6.00 10.19
C GLY A 209 -17.55 5.38 10.95
N GLY A 210 -18.68 6.09 11.03
CA GLY A 210 -19.91 5.54 11.60
C GLY A 210 -20.48 4.38 10.77
N ILE A 211 -20.52 4.53 9.44
CA ILE A 211 -21.01 3.50 8.53
C ILE A 211 -20.08 2.28 8.51
N ILE A 212 -18.76 2.50 8.47
CA ILE A 212 -17.77 1.43 8.57
C ILE A 212 -17.98 0.63 9.85
N GLN A 213 -18.14 1.31 10.99
CA GLN A 213 -18.35 0.66 12.27
C GLN A 213 -19.64 -0.15 12.32
N GLU A 214 -20.75 0.43 11.84
CA GLU A 214 -22.05 -0.24 11.82
C GLU A 214 -21.99 -1.54 11.00
N VAL A 215 -21.37 -1.50 9.82
CA VAL A 215 -21.21 -2.69 8.99
C VAL A 215 -20.27 -3.69 9.67
N MET A 216 -19.09 -3.27 10.13
CA MET A 216 -18.11 -4.15 10.77
C MET A 216 -18.69 -4.87 11.99
N GLU A 217 -19.31 -4.13 12.90
CA GLU A 217 -19.80 -4.63 14.20
C GLU A 217 -21.16 -5.37 14.07
N SER A 218 -21.73 -5.45 12.86
CA SER A 218 -22.88 -6.31 12.57
C SER A 218 -22.53 -7.80 12.41
N TYR A 219 -21.23 -8.13 12.30
CA TYR A 219 -20.73 -9.49 12.12
C TYR A 219 -20.27 -10.13 13.43
N GLU A 220 -20.46 -11.44 13.53
CA GLU A 220 -19.82 -12.32 14.50
C GLU A 220 -19.11 -13.49 13.82
N VAL A 221 -18.09 -14.04 14.48
CA VAL A 221 -17.27 -15.14 13.95
C VAL A 221 -17.08 -16.22 15.00
N GLU A 222 -17.08 -17.49 14.59
CA GLU A 222 -16.74 -18.63 15.44
C GLU A 222 -15.33 -19.14 15.10
N ILE A 223 -14.40 -19.02 16.04
CA ILE A 223 -13.00 -19.44 15.86
C ILE A 223 -12.65 -20.34 17.05
N GLY A 224 -12.18 -21.56 16.76
CA GLY A 224 -11.85 -22.55 17.78
C GLY A 224 -13.01 -22.91 18.72
N GLY A 225 -14.26 -22.85 18.23
CA GLY A 225 -15.46 -23.14 19.03
C GLY A 225 -15.91 -21.99 19.95
N GLN A 226 -15.35 -20.80 19.79
CA GLN A 226 -15.74 -19.60 20.53
C GLN A 226 -16.25 -18.52 19.58
N THR A 227 -17.41 -17.94 19.89
CA THR A 227 -17.97 -16.81 19.15
C THR A 227 -17.35 -15.49 19.63
N TYR A 228 -17.01 -14.63 18.67
CA TYR A 228 -16.49 -13.28 18.87
C TYR A 228 -17.28 -12.27 18.04
N PRO A 229 -17.71 -11.13 18.61
CA PRO A 229 -18.10 -9.99 17.79
C PRO A 229 -16.87 -9.43 17.09
N VAL A 230 -17.00 -9.04 15.82
CA VAL A 230 -15.93 -8.33 15.10
C VAL A 230 -15.92 -6.88 15.56
N LYS A 231 -14.73 -6.35 15.89
CA LYS A 231 -14.57 -4.96 16.35
C LYS A 231 -13.66 -4.20 15.41
N SER A 232 -14.04 -2.98 15.05
CA SER A 232 -13.12 -2.04 14.42
C SER A 232 -11.94 -1.75 15.34
N ILE A 233 -10.71 -1.75 14.80
CA ILE A 233 -9.52 -1.29 15.53
C ILE A 233 -9.54 0.24 15.62
N ARG A 234 -10.14 0.77 16.68
CA ARG A 234 -10.53 2.18 16.81
C ARG A 234 -9.40 3.23 16.76
N ASN A 235 -8.14 2.80 16.81
CA ASN A 235 -6.96 3.67 16.69
C ASN A 235 -6.12 3.37 15.44
N LEU A 236 -6.72 2.70 14.45
CA LEU A 236 -6.28 2.68 13.06
C LEU A 236 -7.32 3.39 12.20
N ASN A 237 -6.90 3.92 11.06
CA ASN A 237 -7.67 4.84 10.25
C ASN A 237 -7.16 4.76 8.82
N GLY A 238 -8.03 4.96 7.83
CA GLY A 238 -7.57 5.36 6.51
C GLY A 238 -7.03 6.78 6.51
N HIS A 239 -6.53 7.24 5.36
CA HIS A 239 -5.85 8.53 5.27
C HIS A 239 -5.88 9.10 3.86
N SER A 240 -5.75 10.42 3.74
CA SER A 240 -5.40 11.03 2.45
C SER A 240 -3.98 10.63 2.05
N ILE A 241 -3.72 10.53 0.75
CA ILE A 241 -2.40 10.29 0.16
C ILE A 241 -1.99 11.54 -0.61
N GLU A 242 -0.78 12.01 -0.38
CA GLU A 242 -0.19 13.12 -1.12
C GLU A 242 0.97 12.64 -2.00
N ARG A 243 1.41 13.47 -2.94
CA ARG A 243 2.55 13.09 -3.79
C ARG A 243 3.80 12.91 -2.92
N TRP A 244 4.38 11.69 -2.94
CA TRP A 244 5.53 11.28 -2.12
C TRP A 244 5.28 11.16 -0.61
N SER A 245 4.04 11.30 -0.14
CA SER A 245 3.69 11.12 1.26
C SER A 245 2.53 10.17 1.39
N ILE A 246 2.76 9.02 2.03
CA ILE A 246 1.72 8.00 2.21
C ILE A 246 0.59 8.54 3.09
N HIS A 247 0.94 9.22 4.19
CA HIS A 247 0.00 9.91 5.05
C HIS A 247 -0.01 11.41 4.71
N GLY A 248 -1.15 11.88 4.21
CA GLY A 248 -1.46 13.30 4.03
C GLY A 248 -2.09 13.92 5.28
N SER A 249 -2.73 15.07 5.10
CA SER A 249 -3.31 15.86 6.20
C SER A 249 -4.64 15.35 6.78
N LYS A 250 -5.39 14.49 6.08
CA LYS A 250 -6.72 14.01 6.49
C LYS A 250 -6.69 12.54 6.91
N SER A 251 -7.46 12.18 7.92
CA SER A 251 -7.65 10.80 8.39
C SER A 251 -9.11 10.38 8.22
N VAL A 252 -9.32 9.12 7.84
CA VAL A 252 -10.63 8.49 7.68
C VAL A 252 -10.84 7.51 8.83
N PRO A 253 -11.63 7.86 9.85
CA PRO A 253 -11.89 6.97 10.97
C PRO A 253 -12.68 5.73 10.53
N ILE A 254 -12.47 4.63 11.23
CA ILE A 254 -13.20 3.36 11.05
C ILE A 254 -14.16 3.07 12.21
N VAL A 255 -14.36 4.09 13.05
CA VAL A 255 -15.34 4.16 14.13
C VAL A 255 -16.07 5.50 14.04
N LYS A 256 -17.30 5.55 14.54
CA LYS A 256 -18.05 6.82 14.62
C LYS A 256 -17.23 7.87 15.35
N SER A 257 -17.07 9.05 14.73
CA SER A 257 -16.37 10.18 15.32
C SER A 257 -17.13 11.48 15.08
N ASN A 258 -16.80 12.53 15.83
CA ASN A 258 -17.34 13.87 15.61
C ASN A 258 -16.48 14.70 14.64
N ASP A 259 -15.58 14.05 13.88
CA ASP A 259 -14.74 14.74 12.91
C ASP A 259 -15.58 15.17 11.70
N THR A 260 -15.70 16.48 11.54
CA THR A 260 -16.48 17.11 10.48
C THR A 260 -15.65 17.47 9.26
N THR A 261 -14.37 17.08 9.21
CA THR A 261 -13.49 17.26 8.05
C THR A 261 -14.11 16.59 6.82
N LYS A 262 -14.10 17.30 5.69
CA LYS A 262 -14.71 16.83 4.44
C LYS A 262 -13.66 16.33 3.46
N MET A 263 -14.04 15.33 2.66
CA MET A 263 -13.32 14.98 1.45
C MET A 263 -13.58 16.05 0.37
N GLU A 264 -12.54 16.44 -0.34
CA GLU A 264 -12.56 17.52 -1.33
C GLU A 264 -12.27 16.99 -2.74
N GLU A 265 -12.73 17.73 -3.74
CA GLU A 265 -12.37 17.47 -5.14
C GLU A 265 -10.85 17.48 -5.32
N GLY A 266 -10.31 16.42 -5.92
CA GLY A 266 -8.87 16.24 -6.16
C GLY A 266 -8.15 15.47 -5.06
N ASP A 267 -8.79 15.20 -3.92
CA ASP A 267 -8.21 14.35 -2.88
C ASP A 267 -7.98 12.92 -3.40
N VAL A 268 -6.97 12.27 -2.83
CA VAL A 268 -6.71 10.83 -2.97
C VAL A 268 -6.73 10.24 -1.57
N PHE A 269 -7.45 9.13 -1.38
CA PHE A 269 -7.56 8.48 -0.08
C PHE A 269 -7.22 7.00 -0.16
N ALA A 270 -6.49 6.52 0.82
CA ALA A 270 -6.51 5.14 1.28
C ALA A 270 -7.76 4.94 2.15
N ILE A 271 -8.68 4.09 1.71
CA ILE A 271 -9.81 3.63 2.51
C ILE A 271 -9.49 2.22 2.97
N GLU A 272 -9.00 2.11 4.18
CA GLU A 272 -8.67 0.86 4.87
C GLU A 272 -9.53 0.66 6.11
N THR A 273 -9.83 -0.60 6.41
CA THR A 273 -10.49 -0.97 7.65
C THR A 273 -9.82 -2.17 8.28
N PHE A 274 -9.88 -2.25 9.60
CA PHE A 274 -9.30 -3.33 10.37
C PHE A 274 -10.31 -3.90 11.35
N GLY A 275 -10.64 -5.18 11.19
CA GLY A 275 -11.47 -5.93 12.12
C GLY A 275 -10.61 -6.76 13.07
N SER A 276 -11.02 -6.88 14.33
CA SER A 276 -10.32 -7.63 15.37
C SER A 276 -11.27 -8.43 16.24
N THR A 277 -10.85 -9.64 16.62
CA THR A 277 -11.51 -10.44 17.68
C THR A 277 -11.02 -10.09 19.09
N GLY A 278 -10.05 -9.18 19.20
CA GLY A 278 -9.41 -8.76 20.43
C GLY A 278 -10.10 -7.57 21.11
N ASN A 279 -9.28 -6.59 21.49
CA ASN A 279 -9.72 -5.37 22.16
C ASN A 279 -10.18 -4.28 21.18
N GLY A 280 -9.97 -4.47 19.86
CA GLY A 280 -10.23 -3.44 18.86
C GLY A 280 -9.32 -2.23 19.09
N TYR A 281 -8.07 -2.47 19.50
CA TYR A 281 -7.09 -1.42 19.77
C TYR A 281 -5.68 -1.98 19.66
N VAL A 282 -4.83 -1.30 18.91
CA VAL A 282 -3.44 -1.70 18.70
C VAL A 282 -2.45 -0.89 19.51
N ARG A 283 -1.31 -1.50 19.82
CA ARG A 283 -0.15 -0.88 20.47
C ARG A 283 1.12 -1.27 19.73
N ASP A 284 2.15 -0.47 19.88
CA ASP A 284 3.47 -0.79 19.37
C ASP A 284 4.02 -2.04 20.07
N ASP A 285 4.50 -3.01 19.29
CA ASP A 285 5.22 -4.19 19.79
C ASP A 285 6.18 -4.71 18.71
N MET A 286 7.01 -5.69 19.07
CA MET A 286 7.99 -6.35 18.20
C MET A 286 9.11 -5.41 17.70
N GLU A 287 10.00 -5.96 16.88
CA GLU A 287 11.12 -5.21 16.34
C GLU A 287 10.65 -4.27 15.21
N VAL A 288 11.03 -2.99 15.30
CA VAL A 288 10.78 -2.00 14.24
C VAL A 288 11.47 -2.41 12.94
N SER A 289 10.70 -2.35 11.86
CA SER A 289 11.18 -2.60 10.49
C SER A 289 10.93 -1.41 9.56
N HIS A 290 9.84 -0.66 9.74
CA HIS A 290 9.42 0.45 8.90
C HIS A 290 9.94 1.79 9.41
N TYR A 291 10.35 2.63 8.47
CA TYR A 291 10.86 3.97 8.73
C TYR A 291 10.45 4.92 7.61
N ALA A 292 10.23 6.20 7.90
CA ALA A 292 10.03 7.23 6.88
C ALA A 292 10.68 8.55 7.29
N LYS A 293 11.14 9.35 6.34
CA LYS A 293 11.66 10.69 6.63
C LYS A 293 10.47 11.64 6.84
N ARG A 294 10.44 12.39 7.95
CA ARG A 294 9.33 13.33 8.28
C ARG A 294 9.28 14.59 7.40
N GLY A 295 10.33 14.84 6.62
CA GLY A 295 10.52 16.07 5.84
C GLY A 295 11.92 16.64 6.04
N ASP A 296 12.17 17.83 5.51
CA ASP A 296 13.47 18.47 5.66
C ASP A 296 13.68 18.98 7.09
N SER A 297 14.78 18.54 7.70
CA SER A 297 15.16 18.92 9.06
C SER A 297 16.44 19.75 9.03
N GLN A 298 16.44 20.87 9.75
CA GLN A 298 17.61 21.73 9.95
C GLN A 298 18.46 21.28 11.15
N VAL A 299 18.18 20.10 11.73
CA VAL A 299 18.92 19.60 12.90
C VAL A 299 20.36 19.26 12.48
N PRO A 300 21.39 19.91 13.08
CA PRO A 300 22.77 19.66 12.71
C PRO A 300 23.21 18.27 13.22
N LEU A 301 23.37 17.32 12.30
CA LEU A 301 23.89 15.99 12.59
C LEU A 301 25.40 16.02 12.84
N ARG A 302 25.84 15.53 14.00
CA ARG A 302 27.27 15.38 14.33
C ARG A 302 27.83 14.01 13.96
N LEU A 303 27.01 12.97 14.01
CA LEU A 303 27.43 11.59 13.79
C LEU A 303 27.58 11.29 12.28
N GLU A 304 28.77 10.90 11.85
CA GLU A 304 29.08 10.69 10.44
C GLU A 304 28.28 9.54 9.80
N SER A 305 28.04 8.46 10.54
CA SER A 305 27.19 7.36 10.07
C SER A 305 25.73 7.79 9.85
N ALA A 306 25.21 8.73 10.65
CA ALA A 306 23.87 9.29 10.48
C ALA A 306 23.80 10.19 9.24
N LYS A 307 24.81 11.04 9.00
CA LYS A 307 24.88 11.86 7.78
C LYS A 307 24.93 11.01 6.52
N ARG A 308 25.80 9.99 6.50
CA ARG A 308 25.93 9.06 5.38
C ARG A 308 24.61 8.36 5.10
N LEU A 309 23.95 7.84 6.15
CA LEU A 309 22.67 7.16 6.01
C LEU A 309 21.56 8.11 5.54
N LEU A 310 21.50 9.34 6.05
CA LEU A 310 20.52 10.34 5.60
C LEU A 310 20.69 10.67 4.11
N ASN A 311 21.92 10.77 3.63
CA ASN A 311 22.19 10.94 2.19
C ASN A 311 21.67 9.77 1.36
N VAL A 312 21.84 8.53 1.84
CA VAL A 312 21.27 7.34 1.18
C VAL A 312 19.75 7.42 1.17
N ILE A 313 19.12 7.77 2.30
CA ILE A 313 17.66 7.91 2.39
C ILE A 313 17.14 8.98 1.42
N ASN A 314 17.75 10.17 1.40
CA ASN A 314 17.34 11.27 0.51
C ASN A 314 17.43 10.87 -0.97
N LYS A 315 18.49 10.16 -1.36
CA LYS A 315 18.73 9.79 -2.77
C LYS A 315 17.89 8.62 -3.26
N ASN A 316 17.41 7.76 -2.37
CA ASN A 316 16.72 6.52 -2.75
C ASN A 316 15.24 6.50 -2.37
N PHE A 317 14.85 7.16 -1.29
CA PHE A 317 13.48 7.10 -0.77
C PHE A 317 12.84 8.48 -0.67
N GLY A 318 13.63 9.54 -0.47
CA GLY A 318 13.08 10.88 -0.21
C GLY A 318 12.24 10.84 1.07
N THR A 319 10.93 11.04 0.93
CA THR A 319 9.93 10.93 2.00
C THR A 319 9.15 9.61 1.98
N LEU A 320 9.32 8.77 0.96
CA LEU A 320 8.68 7.45 0.90
C LEU A 320 9.16 6.57 2.07
N PRO A 321 8.27 5.77 2.68
CA PRO A 321 8.66 4.79 3.67
C PRO A 321 9.62 3.73 3.10
N PHE A 322 10.53 3.27 3.94
CA PHE A 322 11.49 2.21 3.64
C PHE A 322 11.61 1.25 4.84
N CYS A 323 12.24 0.10 4.61
CA CYS A 323 12.56 -0.84 5.69
C CYS A 323 14.06 -1.19 5.72
N ARG A 324 14.49 -1.86 6.79
CA ARG A 324 15.90 -2.29 6.95
C ARG A 324 16.40 -3.13 5.78
N ARG A 325 15.58 -4.06 5.27
CA ARG A 325 15.92 -4.87 4.09
C ARG A 325 16.24 -4.03 2.85
N TYR A 326 15.64 -2.84 2.70
CA TYR A 326 15.92 -1.97 1.56
C TYR A 326 17.29 -1.33 1.68
N LEU A 327 17.69 -0.96 2.90
CA LEU A 327 19.05 -0.50 3.19
C LEU A 327 20.07 -1.63 2.94
N ASP A 328 19.77 -2.85 3.39
CA ASP A 328 20.61 -4.03 3.15
C ASP A 328 20.81 -4.29 1.65
N ARG A 329 19.72 -4.20 0.87
CA ARG A 329 19.74 -4.37 -0.59
C ARG A 329 20.56 -3.29 -1.32
N LEU A 330 20.62 -2.08 -0.77
CA LEU A 330 21.50 -1.00 -1.24
C LEU A 330 22.96 -1.17 -0.78
N GLY A 331 23.30 -2.30 -0.14
CA GLY A 331 24.64 -2.59 0.35
C GLY A 331 25.03 -1.79 1.60
N GLN A 332 24.08 -1.20 2.31
CA GLN A 332 24.36 -0.53 3.59
C GLN A 332 24.60 -1.58 4.68
N ASP A 333 25.66 -1.39 5.46
CA ASP A 333 25.97 -2.22 6.61
C ASP A 333 26.12 -1.36 7.89
N LYS A 334 26.02 -2.01 9.05
CA LYS A 334 26.24 -1.40 10.38
C LYS A 334 25.52 -0.04 10.58
N TYR A 335 24.38 0.16 9.92
CA TYR A 335 23.69 1.44 9.84
C TYR A 335 22.79 1.73 11.04
N LEU A 336 22.50 0.74 11.90
CA LEU A 336 21.55 0.87 13.02
C LEU A 336 21.89 2.02 13.97
N LEU A 337 23.17 2.26 14.26
CA LEU A 337 23.57 3.41 15.08
C LEU A 337 23.20 4.74 14.42
N GLY A 338 23.46 4.86 13.11
CA GLY A 338 23.10 6.04 12.33
C GLY A 338 21.58 6.21 12.26
N LEU A 339 20.84 5.12 12.01
CA LEU A 339 19.39 5.12 11.93
C LEU A 339 18.75 5.53 13.25
N ASN A 340 19.18 4.94 14.37
CA ASN A 340 18.70 5.31 15.70
C ASN A 340 18.99 6.79 16.01
N ASN A 341 20.16 7.31 15.60
CA ASN A 341 20.46 8.73 15.76
C ASN A 341 19.52 9.62 14.94
N LEU A 342 19.19 9.25 13.70
CA LEU A 342 18.20 9.98 12.89
C LEU A 342 16.80 9.97 13.53
N VAL A 343 16.40 8.83 14.10
CA VAL A 343 15.13 8.68 14.83
C VAL A 343 15.10 9.54 16.09
N SER A 344 16.13 9.47 16.94
CA SER A 344 16.20 10.27 18.16
C SER A 344 16.29 11.78 17.91
N ASN A 345 16.68 12.21 16.71
CA ASN A 345 16.69 13.62 16.30
C ASN A 345 15.42 14.03 15.52
N GLY A 346 14.42 13.15 15.41
CA GLY A 346 13.14 13.44 14.74
C GLY A 346 13.24 13.64 13.23
N ILE A 347 14.34 13.23 12.60
CA ILE A 347 14.56 13.35 11.14
C ILE A 347 13.87 12.20 10.41
N VAL A 348 13.99 11.01 10.98
CA VAL A 348 13.33 9.79 10.53
C VAL A 348 12.35 9.37 11.61
N GLU A 349 11.18 8.90 11.23
CA GLU A 349 10.21 8.29 12.13
C GLU A 349 10.31 6.78 12.04
N ALA A 350 10.18 6.12 13.18
CA ALA A 350 10.08 4.67 13.29
C ALA A 350 8.61 4.29 13.39
N TYR A 351 8.19 3.32 12.56
CA TYR A 351 6.83 2.78 12.56
C TYR A 351 6.89 1.33 13.06
N PRO A 352 6.74 1.10 14.38
CA PRO A 352 6.71 -0.25 14.94
C PRO A 352 5.49 -1.03 14.44
N PRO A 353 5.56 -2.37 14.42
CA PRO A 353 4.38 -3.21 14.26
C PRO A 353 3.28 -2.87 15.26
N LEU A 354 2.04 -2.83 14.77
CA LEU A 354 0.87 -2.47 15.56
C LEU A 354 0.08 -3.72 15.89
N VAL A 355 -0.04 -4.05 17.19
CA VAL A 355 -0.59 -5.32 17.66
C VAL A 355 -1.77 -5.14 18.62
N ASP A 356 -2.83 -5.94 18.44
CA ASP A 356 -3.88 -6.15 19.43
C ASP A 356 -3.44 -7.24 20.44
N LYS A 357 -4.31 -7.58 21.39
CA LYS A 357 -4.14 -8.62 22.40
C LYS A 357 -3.68 -9.92 21.76
N LYS A 358 -2.56 -10.46 22.25
CA LYS A 358 -2.05 -11.78 21.87
C LYS A 358 -3.15 -12.85 21.93
N GLY A 359 -3.25 -13.65 20.88
CA GLY A 359 -4.28 -14.67 20.70
C GLY A 359 -5.55 -14.18 20.00
N SER A 360 -5.67 -12.88 19.71
CA SER A 360 -6.68 -12.36 18.78
C SER A 360 -6.25 -12.52 17.33
N TYR A 361 -7.20 -12.31 16.42
CA TYR A 361 -7.00 -12.30 14.98
C TYR A 361 -7.45 -10.95 14.43
N THR A 362 -6.66 -10.42 13.49
CA THR A 362 -6.96 -9.18 12.79
C THR A 362 -6.95 -9.40 11.27
N ALA A 363 -7.85 -8.72 10.58
CA ALA A 363 -7.94 -8.69 9.12
C ALA A 363 -8.02 -7.23 8.63
N GLN A 364 -7.57 -6.99 7.40
CA GLN A 364 -7.50 -5.71 6.70
C GLN A 364 -7.94 -5.88 5.24
N PHE A 365 -8.69 -4.90 4.73
CA PHE A 365 -8.90 -4.69 3.30
C PHE A 365 -8.81 -3.20 3.01
N GLU A 366 -8.26 -2.85 1.84
CA GLU A 366 -7.98 -1.47 1.52
C GLU A 366 -7.96 -1.19 0.02
N HIS A 367 -8.48 -0.01 -0.36
CA HIS A 367 -8.29 0.55 -1.68
C HIS A 367 -7.87 2.02 -1.64
N THR A 368 -7.09 2.41 -2.66
CA THR A 368 -6.94 3.81 -3.02
C THR A 368 -8.15 4.25 -3.84
N ILE A 369 -8.69 5.42 -3.53
CA ILE A 369 -9.73 6.10 -4.30
C ILE A 369 -9.27 7.49 -4.74
N LEU A 370 -9.66 7.90 -5.94
CA LEU A 370 -9.44 9.24 -6.48
C LEU A 370 -10.77 9.99 -6.46
N ILE A 371 -10.84 11.11 -5.75
CA ILE A 371 -12.00 11.99 -5.70
C ILE A 371 -11.94 12.95 -6.90
N ARG A 372 -12.15 12.43 -8.11
CA ARG A 372 -12.00 13.23 -9.35
C ARG A 372 -13.15 14.24 -9.50
N PRO A 373 -12.98 15.29 -10.32
CA PRO A 373 -14.03 16.29 -10.54
C PRO A 373 -15.36 15.74 -11.04
N THR A 374 -15.35 14.67 -11.84
CA THR A 374 -16.54 14.09 -12.49
C THR A 374 -17.08 12.85 -11.78
N VAL A 375 -16.19 11.97 -11.30
CA VAL A 375 -16.51 10.66 -10.71
C VAL A 375 -15.59 10.37 -9.52
N LYS A 376 -15.95 9.37 -8.72
CA LYS A 376 -15.00 8.70 -7.82
C LYS A 376 -14.42 7.50 -8.54
N GLU A 377 -13.09 7.37 -8.60
CA GLU A 377 -12.44 6.19 -9.19
C GLU A 377 -11.77 5.36 -8.09
N VAL A 378 -12.24 4.14 -7.84
CA VAL A 378 -11.56 3.15 -6.99
C VAL A 378 -10.41 2.55 -7.81
N ILE A 379 -9.31 3.29 -7.84
CA ILE A 379 -8.22 3.08 -8.79
C ILE A 379 -7.57 1.70 -8.65
N SER A 380 -7.50 1.19 -7.42
CA SER A 380 -6.87 -0.11 -7.13
C SER A 380 -7.85 -1.29 -7.18
N ARG A 381 -9.14 -1.08 -7.50
CA ARG A 381 -10.10 -2.18 -7.65
C ARG A 381 -9.62 -3.18 -8.71
N GLY A 382 -9.83 -4.46 -8.46
CA GLY A 382 -9.58 -5.55 -9.41
C GLY A 382 -10.71 -6.58 -9.38
N GLU A 383 -10.53 -7.68 -10.11
CA GLU A 383 -11.49 -8.81 -10.10
C GLU A 383 -11.46 -9.61 -8.79
N ASP A 384 -10.44 -9.39 -7.95
CA ASP A 384 -10.13 -10.17 -6.76
C ASP A 384 -10.75 -9.62 -5.48
N TYR A 385 -10.75 -8.30 -5.28
CA TYR A 385 -11.45 -7.63 -4.19
C TYR A 385 -11.75 -6.18 -4.52
#